data_AF-A0A5P2BTK7-F1
#
_entry.id   AF-A0A5P2BTK7-F1
#
_cell.length_a   1.000
_cell.length_b   1.000
_cell.length_c   1.000
_cell.angle_alpha   90.00
_cell.angle_beta   90.00
_cell.angle_gamma   90.00
#
_symmetry.space_group_name_H-M   'P 1'
#
loop_
_entity.id
_entity.type
_entity.pdbx_description
1 polymer ?
#
loop_
_entity_poly.entity_id
_entity_poly.type
_entity_poly.pdbx_seq_one_letter_code
_entity_poly.pdbx_strand_id
1 'polypeptide(L)' 'MACRECTAGHPVLLDSYPAGDTRASLVAAHRATQARNEAPGPVHVHYDQANDTFAVIRTDPQEIPA' A
#
# COMPACT_ATOMS: atom_id res chain seq x y z
N MET A 1 3.38 -3.96 -12.05
CA MET A 1 4.81 -3.58 -11.85
C MET A 1 5.09 -3.60 -10.36
N ALA A 2 6.14 -4.30 -9.93
CA ALA A 2 6.52 -4.32 -8.52
C ALA A 2 7.27 -3.02 -8.15
N CYS A 3 6.95 -2.42 -7.00
CA CYS A 3 7.63 -1.21 -6.55
C CYS A 3 9.01 -1.57 -5.99
N ARG A 4 10.04 -0.92 -6.54
CA ARG A 4 11.45 -1.20 -6.19
C ARG A 4 11.72 -1.03 -4.71
N GLU A 5 11.16 0.00 -4.09
CA GLU A 5 11.33 0.26 -2.66
C GLU A 5 10.65 -0.82 -1.81
N CYS A 6 9.39 -1.15 -2.11
CA CYS A 6 8.67 -2.20 -1.39
C CYS A 6 9.27 -3.60 -1.57
N THR A 7 9.97 -3.85 -2.68
CA THR A 7 10.70 -5.11 -2.90
C THR A 7 12.09 -5.16 -2.25
N ALA A 8 12.66 -4.00 -1.87
CA ALA A 8 14.02 -3.90 -1.33
C ALA A 8 14.08 -4.00 0.20
N GLY A 9 12.95 -3.92 0.89
CA GLY A 9 12.86 -4.02 2.35
C GLY A 9 11.79 -5.00 2.80
N HIS A 10 11.31 -4.82 4.03
CA HIS A 10 10.21 -5.61 4.58
C HIS A 10 8.89 -4.84 4.43
N PRO A 11 8.02 -5.23 3.48
CA PRO A 11 6.73 -4.58 3.32
C PRO A 11 5.81 -4.94 4.49
N VAL A 12 5.27 -3.92 5.13
CA VAL A 12 4.26 -4.01 6.19
C VAL A 12 2.96 -3.45 5.64
N LEU A 13 1.92 -4.28 5.63
CA LEU A 13 0.57 -3.84 5.30
C LEU A 13 0.03 -2.99 6.46
N LEU A 14 -0.38 -1.76 6.17
CA LEU A 14 -1.01 -0.86 7.13
C LEU A 14 -2.53 -0.93 7.03
N ASP A 15 -3.07 -0.81 5.81
CA ASP A 15 -4.50 -0.80 5.54
C ASP A 15 -4.82 -1.43 4.18
N SER A 16 -6.07 -1.87 4.00
CA SER A 16 -6.60 -2.35 2.72
C SER A 16 -8.00 -1.83 2.44
N TYR A 17 -8.24 -1.47 1.18
CA TYR A 17 -9.50 -0.91 0.71
C TYR A 17 -10.01 -1.72 -0.50
N PRO A 18 -11.14 -2.43 -0.40
CA PRO A 18 -11.68 -3.23 -1.50
C PRO A 18 -12.14 -2.35 -2.66
N ALA A 19 -11.73 -2.70 -3.89
CA ALA A 19 -12.01 -1.91 -5.08
C ALA A 19 -13.38 -2.23 -5.67
N GLY A 20 -13.76 -3.50 -5.85
CA GLY A 20 -15.11 -3.88 -6.30
C GLY A 20 -15.45 -3.33 -7.69
N ASP A 21 -16.58 -2.62 -7.81
CA ASP A 21 -16.98 -1.98 -9.07
C ASP A 21 -16.20 -0.68 -9.37
N THR A 22 -16.39 -0.11 -10.56
CA THR A 22 -15.66 1.10 -11.00
C THR A 22 -15.81 2.28 -10.02
N ARG A 23 -17.00 2.47 -9.43
CA ARG A 23 -17.24 3.57 -8.50
C ARG A 23 -16.57 3.28 -7.16
N ALA A 24 -16.73 2.07 -6.66
CA ALA A 24 -16.09 1.62 -5.43
C ALA A 24 -14.55 1.69 -5.54
N SER A 25 -13.99 1.38 -6.71
CA SER A 25 -12.55 1.44 -6.98
C SER A 25 -12.01 2.87 -6.87
N LEU A 26 -12.72 3.86 -7.41
CA LEU A 26 -12.34 5.28 -7.25
C LEU A 26 -12.40 5.73 -5.78
N VAL A 27 -13.40 5.28 -5.03
CA VAL A 27 -13.51 5.59 -3.59
C VAL A 27 -12.39 4.91 -2.80
N ALA A 28 -12.09 3.65 -3.11
CA ALA A 28 -11.03 2.89 -2.46
C ALA A 28 -9.64 3.49 -2.74
N ALA A 29 -9.35 3.86 -3.98
CA ALA A 29 -8.12 4.55 -4.36
C ALA A 29 -7.98 5.90 -3.64
N HIS A 30 -9.08 6.66 -3.53
CA HIS A 30 -9.09 7.92 -2.80
C HIS A 30 -8.79 7.72 -1.31
N ARG A 31 -9.47 6.77 -0.65
CA ARG A 31 -9.24 6.45 0.77
C ARG A 31 -7.82 5.95 1.02
N ALA A 32 -7.30 5.06 0.18
CA ALA A 32 -5.92 4.59 0.27
C ALA A 32 -4.91 5.76 0.13
N THR A 33 -5.20 6.73 -0.73
CA THR A 33 -4.39 7.94 -0.87
C THR A 33 -4.45 8.83 0.38
N GLN A 34 -5.63 8.97 1.00
CA GLN A 34 -5.78 9.71 2.27
C GLN A 34 -4.98 9.03 3.38
N ALA A 35 -5.14 7.72 3.56
CA ALA A 35 -4.41 6.94 4.56
C ALA A 35 -2.89 7.04 4.38
N ARG A 36 -2.39 6.98 3.13
CA ARG A 36 -0.99 7.22 2.81
C ARG A 36 -0.51 8.60 3.29
N ASN A 37 -1.32 9.64 3.11
CA ASN A 37 -0.94 11.01 3.49
C ASN A 37 -0.96 11.23 5.00
N GLU A 38 -1.78 10.46 5.73
CA GLU A 38 -1.90 10.53 7.20
C GLU A 38 -0.86 9.65 7.92
N ALA A 39 -0.36 8.61 7.24
CA ALA A 39 0.59 7.68 7.81
C ALA A 39 1.99 8.31 8.01
N PRO A 40 2.67 8.03 9.14
CA PRO A 40 4.03 8.49 9.36
C PRO A 40 5.03 7.70 8.51
N GLY A 41 5.86 8.42 7.74
CA GLY A 41 6.97 7.87 6.96
C GLY A 41 6.62 7.54 5.51
N PRO A 42 7.57 6.93 4.76
CA PRO A 42 7.38 6.57 3.37
C PRO A 42 6.40 5.40 3.24
N VAL A 43 5.21 5.69 2.71
CA VAL A 43 4.12 4.74 2.52
C VAL A 43 3.65 4.79 1.07
N HIS A 44 3.39 3.61 0.51
CA HIS A 44 2.94 3.43 -0.88
C HIS A 44 1.55 2.81 -0.96
N VAL A 45 0.85 3.11 -2.04
CA VAL A 45 -0.43 2.47 -2.36
C VAL A 45 -0.20 1.51 -3.54
N HIS A 46 -0.59 0.25 -3.35
CA HIS A 46 -0.52 -0.79 -4.37
C HIS A 46 -1.91 -1.35 -4.64
N TYR A 47 -2.24 -1.52 -5.91
CA TYR A 47 -3.42 -2.30 -6.28
C TYR A 47 -3.02 -3.78 -6.37
N ASP A 48 -3.60 -4.60 -5.49
CA ASP A 48 -3.50 -6.05 -5.52
C ASP A 48 -4.66 -6.62 -6.35
N GLN A 49 -4.32 -7.06 -7.56
CA GLN A 49 -5.28 -7.63 -8.50
C GLN A 49 -5.82 -8.99 -8.05
N ALA A 50 -5.07 -9.77 -7.25
CA ALA A 50 -5.51 -11.09 -6.80
C ALA A 50 -6.64 -10.97 -5.77
N ASN A 51 -6.59 -9.93 -4.94
CA ASN A 51 -7.57 -9.65 -3.89
C ASN A 51 -8.53 -8.51 -4.23
N ASP A 52 -8.38 -7.87 -5.40
CA ASP A 52 -9.16 -6.69 -5.83
C ASP A 52 -9.18 -5.57 -4.78
N THR A 53 -8.00 -5.20 -4.28
CA THR A 53 -7.85 -4.24 -3.17
C THR A 53 -6.74 -3.24 -3.41
N PHE A 54 -6.90 -2.02 -2.87
CA PHE A 54 -5.82 -1.07 -2.71
C PHE A 54 -5.18 -1.27 -1.32
N ALA A 55 -3.95 -1.76 -1.30
CA ALA A 55 -3.14 -1.96 -0.12
C ALA A 55 -2.26 -0.73 0.15
N VAL A 56 -2.24 -0.27 1.39
CA VAL A 56 -1.35 0.78 1.88
C VAL A 56 -0.19 0.09 2.59
N ILE A 57 1.03 0.26 2.07
CA ILE A 57 2.21 -0.50 2.48
C ILE A 57 3.30 0.47 2.93
N ARG A 58 3.85 0.23 4.13
CA ARG A 58 5.10 0.84 4.57
C ARG A 58 6.25 -0.13 4.31
N THR A 59 7.41 0.37 3.91
CA THR A 59 8.60 -0.46 3.81
C THR A 59 9.52 -0.13 4.97
N ASP A 60 9.69 -1.09 5.88
CA ASP A 60 10.66 -0.93 6.95
C ASP A 60 12.06 -1.30 6.44
N PRO A 61 13.10 -0.54 6.81
CA PRO A 61 14.47 -0.88 6.45
C PRO A 61 14.80 -2.25 7.05
N GLN A 62 15.46 -3.09 6.25
CA GLN A 62 16.02 -4.34 6.77
C GLN A 62 17.01 -3.99 7.88
N GLU A 63 16.73 -4.40 9.11
CA GLU A 63 17.73 -4.38 10.17
C GLU A 63 18.85 -5.32 9.75
N ILE A 64 20.01 -4.77 9.38
CA ILE A 64 21.22 -5.56 9.14
C ILE A 64 21.79 -5.87 10.54
N PRO A 65 21.84 -7.15 10.97
CA PRO A 65 22.49 -7.49 12.23
C PRO A 65 23.97 -7.09 12.15
N ALA A 66 24.45 -6.38 13.17
CA ALA A 66 25.85 -5.98 13.32
C ALA A 66 26.80 -7.17 13.50
#